data_AF-A0A358R4H8-F1
#
_entry.id   AF-A0A358R4H8-F1
#
_cell.length_a   1.000
_cell.length_b   1.000
_cell.length_c   1.000
_cell.angle_alpha   90.00
_cell.angle_beta   90.00
_cell.angle_gamma   90.00
#
_symmetry.space_group_name_H-M   'P 1'
#
loop_
_entity.id
_entity.type
_entity.pdbx_description
1 polymer ?
#
loop_
_entity_poly.entity_id
_entity_poly.type
_entity_poly.pdbx_seq_one_letter_code
_entity_poly.pdbx_strand_id
1 'polypeptide(L)'
;YDGAEKALSALASCISSTEASLDTLQPSSIDDITFDSPFSKSSFVEAVGSIKEHIHEGDAFQVVLSRALTTTFSEESLRLYRALRHVNPSPYMFYIDHPEICTLVGSSPEILVQVKDQTAVLYPIAGT
;
A
#
# COMPACT_ATOMS: atom_id res chain seq x y z
N TYR A 1 12.66 -6.10 39.70
CA TYR A 1 11.19 -6.00 39.75
C TYR A 1 10.78 -4.55 39.52
N ASP A 2 11.21 -3.61 40.39
CA ASP A 2 10.91 -2.17 40.29
C ASP A 2 11.32 -1.51 38.96
N GLY A 3 12.44 -1.92 38.37
CA GLY A 3 12.87 -1.42 37.06
C GLY A 3 11.96 -1.84 35.90
N ALA A 4 11.36 -3.03 35.99
CA ALA A 4 10.41 -3.53 35.00
C ALA A 4 9.03 -2.86 35.16
N GLU A 5 8.58 -2.64 36.40
CA GLU A 5 7.37 -1.85 36.68
C GLU A 5 7.50 -0.42 36.15
N LYS A 6 8.65 0.23 36.36
CA LYS A 6 8.88 1.58 35.86
C LYS A 6 8.89 1.66 34.33
N ALA A 7 9.44 0.65 33.65
CA ALA A 7 9.41 0.56 32.18
C ALA A 7 7.99 0.31 31.66
N LEU A 8 7.22 -0.57 32.32
CA LEU A 8 5.81 -0.83 32.00
C LEU A 8 4.94 0.42 32.20
N SER A 9 5.12 1.15 33.30
CA SER A 9 4.40 2.41 33.54
C SER A 9 4.79 3.49 32.53
N ALA A 10 6.05 3.58 32.13
CA ALA A 10 6.49 4.50 31.09
C ALA A 10 5.84 4.16 29.73
N LEU A 11 5.88 2.88 29.32
CA LEU A 11 5.22 2.42 28.10
C LEU A 11 3.70 2.64 28.13
N ALA A 12 3.05 2.33 29.26
CA ALA A 12 1.62 2.58 29.44
C ALA A 12 1.29 4.08 29.33
N SER A 13 2.14 4.95 29.89
CA SER A 13 1.98 6.39 29.75
C SER A 13 2.11 6.83 28.29
N CYS A 14 3.12 6.34 27.56
CA CYS A 14 3.31 6.60 26.13
C CYS A 14 2.11 6.15 25.29
N ILE A 15 1.57 4.96 25.55
CA ILE A 15 0.40 4.43 24.83
C ILE A 15 -0.83 5.29 25.12
N SER A 16 -1.09 5.62 26.39
CA SER A 16 -2.23 6.45 26.80
C SER A 16 -2.15 7.89 26.26
N SER A 17 -0.96 8.45 26.09
CA SER A 17 -0.76 9.75 25.44
C SER A 17 -0.86 9.67 23.91
N THR A 18 -0.69 8.48 23.31
CA THR A 18 -0.74 8.28 21.85
C THR A 18 -2.19 8.18 21.34
N GLU A 19 -3.13 7.70 22.17
CA GLU A 19 -4.57 7.74 21.84
C GLU A 19 -5.09 9.18 21.68
N ALA A 20 -4.46 10.15 22.35
CA ALA A 20 -4.78 11.57 22.22
C ALA A 20 -4.22 12.25 20.96
N SER A 21 -3.34 11.56 20.20
CA SER A 21 -2.80 12.02 18.91
C SER A 21 -3.15 11.03 17.79
N LEU A 22 -4.41 10.61 17.78
CA LEU A 22 -5.12 10.59 16.51
C LEU A 22 -5.50 12.05 16.27
N ASP A 23 -4.54 12.88 15.82
CA ASP A 23 -4.91 14.08 15.08
C ASP A 23 -5.99 13.60 14.12
N THR A 24 -7.22 14.09 14.31
CA THR A 24 -8.26 13.98 13.30
C THR A 24 -7.54 14.30 12.00
N LEU A 25 -7.40 13.31 11.11
CA LEU A 25 -6.88 13.51 9.77
C LEU A 25 -7.88 14.49 9.16
N GLN A 26 -7.65 15.79 9.36
CA GLN A 26 -8.43 16.82 8.73
C GLN A 26 -8.01 16.71 7.28
N PRO A 27 -8.91 16.31 6.37
CA PRO A 27 -8.57 16.27 4.98
C PRO A 27 -8.19 17.71 4.60
N SER A 28 -6.91 17.94 4.32
CA SER A 28 -6.49 19.09 3.55
C SER A 28 -7.21 19.03 2.20
N SER A 29 -7.50 20.19 1.62
CA SER A 29 -8.14 20.31 0.31
C SER A 29 -7.43 19.40 -0.70
N ILE A 30 -8.20 18.48 -1.32
CA ILE A 30 -7.71 17.51 -2.30
C ILE A 30 -7.11 18.23 -3.53
N ASP A 31 -7.52 19.49 -3.76
CA ASP A 31 -7.23 20.28 -4.95
C ASP A 31 -5.73 20.60 -5.16
N ASP A 32 -4.87 20.43 -4.15
CA ASP A 32 -3.43 20.75 -4.24
C ASP A 32 -2.53 19.55 -4.55
N ILE A 33 -3.05 18.31 -4.59
CA ILE A 33 -2.23 17.12 -4.85
C ILE A 33 -2.15 16.85 -6.36
N THR A 34 -1.00 17.13 -6.94
CA THR A 34 -0.70 16.78 -8.34
C THR A 34 0.02 15.44 -8.40
N PHE A 35 -0.43 14.57 -9.29
CA PHE A 35 0.22 13.29 -9.59
C PHE A 35 0.91 13.36 -10.95
N ASP A 36 2.18 13.01 -10.98
CA ASP A 36 2.94 12.78 -12.18
C ASP A 36 2.82 11.31 -12.60
N SER A 37 2.75 11.09 -13.91
CA SER A 37 2.80 9.76 -14.51
C SER A 37 3.56 9.86 -15.82
N PRO A 38 4.68 9.13 -16.01
CA PRO A 38 5.33 9.06 -17.30
C PRO A 38 4.45 8.37 -18.34
N PHE A 39 3.41 7.64 -17.89
CA PHE A 39 2.48 6.93 -18.75
C PHE A 39 1.17 7.73 -18.90
N SER A 40 1.08 8.49 -19.99
CA SER A 40 -0.08 9.33 -20.28
C SER A 40 -1.34 8.49 -20.54
N LYS A 41 -2.52 9.11 -20.43
CA LYS A 41 -3.79 8.43 -20.72
C LYS A 41 -3.86 7.93 -22.17
N SER A 42 -3.44 8.74 -23.15
CA SER A 42 -3.46 8.33 -24.57
C SER A 42 -2.51 7.16 -24.80
N SER A 43 -1.29 7.25 -24.28
CA SER A 43 -0.31 6.17 -24.39
C SER A 43 -0.80 4.88 -23.73
N PHE A 44 -1.51 4.96 -22.60
CA PHE A 44 -2.11 3.79 -21.95
C PHE A 44 -3.16 3.13 -22.84
N VAL A 45 -4.04 3.92 -23.48
CA VAL A 45 -5.07 3.41 -24.40
C VAL A 45 -4.43 2.79 -25.64
N GLU A 46 -3.39 3.41 -26.20
CA GLU A 46 -2.63 2.85 -27.32
C GLU A 46 -1.97 1.52 -26.95
N ALA A 47 -1.36 1.43 -25.77
CA ALA A 47 -0.77 0.20 -25.26
C ALA A 47 -1.82 -0.91 -25.06
N VAL A 48 -3.02 -0.58 -24.56
CA VAL A 48 -4.15 -1.54 -24.50
C VAL A 48 -4.52 -2.04 -25.89
N GLY A 49 -4.53 -1.16 -26.90
CA GLY A 49 -4.76 -1.54 -28.29
C GLY A 49 -3.72 -2.54 -28.80
N SER A 50 -2.43 -2.25 -28.60
CA SER A 50 -1.33 -3.13 -28.99
C SER A 50 -1.40 -4.49 -28.27
N ILE A 51 -1.69 -4.50 -26.97
CA ILE A 51 -1.87 -5.73 -26.18
C ILE A 51 -2.99 -6.60 -26.77
N LYS A 52 -4.10 -6.00 -27.20
CA LYS A 52 -5.21 -6.75 -27.80
C LYS A 52 -4.79 -7.40 -29.12
N GLU A 53 -3.96 -6.74 -29.92
CA GLU A 53 -3.42 -7.32 -31.15
C GLU A 53 -2.53 -8.52 -30.85
N HIS A 54 -1.59 -8.38 -29.91
CA HIS A 54 -0.75 -9.49 -29.45
C HIS A 54 -1.57 -10.68 -28.95
N ILE A 55 -2.69 -10.43 -28.25
CA ILE A 55 -3.60 -11.51 -27.83
C ILE A 55 -4.28 -12.17 -29.04
N HIS A 56 -4.66 -11.40 -30.06
CA HIS A 56 -5.26 -11.92 -31.29
C HIS A 56 -4.28 -12.75 -32.13
N GLU A 57 -3.03 -12.31 -32.23
CA GLU A 57 -1.94 -13.01 -32.92
C GLU A 57 -1.51 -14.28 -32.17
N GLY A 58 -1.87 -14.41 -30.89
CA GLY A 58 -1.65 -15.59 -30.06
C GLY A 58 -0.42 -15.52 -29.16
N ASP A 59 0.19 -14.34 -28.99
CA ASP A 59 1.38 -14.14 -28.15
C ASP A 59 1.07 -14.27 -26.64
N ALA A 60 -0.15 -13.91 -26.24
CA ALA A 60 -0.61 -13.98 -24.86
C ALA A 60 -2.12 -14.25 -24.78
N PHE A 61 -2.58 -14.82 -23.67
CA PHE A 61 -4.02 -14.98 -23.41
C PHE A 61 -4.61 -13.84 -22.58
N GLN A 62 -3.81 -13.25 -21.68
CA GLN A 62 -4.22 -12.16 -20.80
C GLN A 62 -2.99 -11.34 -20.38
N VAL A 63 -3.17 -10.02 -20.30
CA VAL A 63 -2.16 -9.09 -19.79
C VAL A 63 -2.83 -8.12 -18.82
N VAL A 64 -2.19 -7.90 -17.66
CA VAL A 64 -2.62 -6.89 -16.68
C VAL A 64 -1.71 -5.67 -16.82
N LEU A 65 -2.18 -4.66 -17.55
CA LEU A 65 -1.43 -3.41 -17.74
C LEU A 65 -1.64 -2.48 -16.54
N SER A 66 -0.54 -2.00 -15.95
CA SER A 66 -0.57 -1.02 -14.85
C SER A 66 0.18 0.26 -15.21
N ARG A 67 -0.10 1.35 -14.48
CA ARG A 67 0.68 2.59 -14.52
C ARG A 67 1.08 3.03 -13.12
N ALA A 68 2.26 3.62 -12.99
CA ALA A 68 2.71 4.24 -11.75
C ALA A 68 2.26 5.69 -11.69
N LEU A 69 1.82 6.13 -10.50
CA LEU A 69 1.56 7.52 -10.17
C LEU A 69 2.55 7.95 -9.09
N THR A 70 3.12 9.14 -9.23
CA THR A 70 4.11 9.69 -8.30
C THR A 70 3.69 11.08 -7.85
N THR A 71 3.93 11.42 -6.59
CA THR A 71 3.71 12.76 -6.05
C THR A 71 4.73 13.03 -4.96
N THR A 72 4.94 14.30 -4.61
CA THR A 72 5.80 14.68 -3.49
C THR A 72 5.08 14.41 -2.18
N PHE A 73 5.80 13.83 -1.21
CA PHE A 73 5.27 13.50 0.10
C PHE A 73 6.30 13.91 1.16
N SER A 74 5.92 14.85 2.03
CA SER A 74 6.81 15.46 3.03
C SER A 74 6.52 15.02 4.48
N GLU A 75 5.49 14.20 4.67
CA GLU A 75 5.08 13.69 5.98
C GLU A 75 5.84 12.40 6.34
N GLU A 76 5.72 11.96 7.59
CA GLU A 76 6.28 10.69 8.02
C GLU A 76 5.61 9.51 7.31
N SER A 77 6.40 8.57 6.80
CA SER A 77 5.91 7.36 6.11
C SER A 77 4.97 6.51 6.97
N LEU A 78 5.17 6.52 8.30
CA LEU A 78 4.27 5.86 9.24
C LEU A 78 2.87 6.51 9.28
N ARG A 79 2.76 7.84 9.06
CA ARG A 79 1.46 8.50 8.91
C ARG A 79 0.73 8.01 7.66
N LEU A 80 1.44 7.80 6.54
CA LEU A 80 0.86 7.22 5.33
C LEU A 80 0.33 5.80 5.61
N TYR A 81 1.10 4.95 6.29
CA TYR A 81 0.64 3.62 6.67
C TYR A 81 -0.61 3.65 7.56
N ARG A 82 -0.65 4.53 8.56
CA ARG A 82 -1.81 4.69 9.46
C ARG A 82 -3.04 5.19 8.71
N ALA A 83 -2.88 6.17 7.82
CA ALA A 83 -3.96 6.68 6.98
C ALA A 83 -4.47 5.58 6.03
N LEU A 84 -3.57 4.84 5.38
CA LEU A 84 -3.94 3.74 4.48
C LEU A 84 -4.68 2.63 5.21
N ARG A 85 -4.25 2.27 6.43
CA ARG A 85 -4.93 1.28 7.27
C ARG A 85 -6.34 1.72 7.66
N HIS A 86 -6.58 3.02 7.82
CA HIS A 86 -7.89 3.56 8.13
C HIS A 86 -8.81 3.54 6.90
N VAL A 87 -8.29 3.95 5.72
CA VAL A 87 -9.07 4.07 4.49
C VAL A 87 -9.31 2.72 3.81
N ASN A 88 -8.30 1.85 3.78
CA ASN A 88 -8.33 0.54 3.14
C ASN A 88 -7.76 -0.52 4.09
N PRO A 89 -8.51 -0.94 5.13
CA PRO A 89 -8.06 -1.96 6.05
C PRO A 89 -8.01 -3.32 5.34
N SER A 90 -6.82 -3.70 4.86
CA SER A 90 -6.59 -5.02 4.27
C SER A 90 -6.11 -6.05 5.32
N PRO A 91 -6.43 -7.35 5.15
CA PRO A 91 -5.78 -8.43 5.91
C PRO A 91 -4.24 -8.49 5.74
N TYR A 92 -3.69 -7.96 4.64
CA TYR A 92 -2.25 -8.00 4.33
C TYR A 92 -1.66 -6.58 4.16
N MET A 93 -1.76 -5.80 5.23
CA MET A 93 -1.05 -4.52 5.37
C MET A 93 0.45 -4.75 5.61
N PHE A 94 1.31 -3.92 5.03
CA PHE A 94 2.75 -3.96 5.29
C PHE A 94 3.37 -2.56 5.35
N TYR A 95 4.42 -2.47 6.18
CA TYR A 95 5.31 -1.32 6.31
C TYR A 95 6.73 -1.87 6.40
N ILE A 96 7.56 -1.57 5.41
CA ILE A 96 8.95 -2.03 5.34
C ILE A 96 9.82 -0.79 5.21
N ASP A 97 10.58 -0.48 6.24
CA ASP A 97 11.52 0.63 6.21
C ASP A 97 12.91 0.11 5.84
N HIS A 98 13.37 0.43 4.63
CA HIS A 98 14.70 0.08 4.14
C HIS A 98 15.55 1.34 4.02
N PRO A 99 16.42 1.64 5.01
CA PRO A 99 17.11 2.94 5.11
C PRO A 99 17.94 3.33 3.88
N GLU A 100 18.44 2.35 3.13
CA GLU A 100 19.31 2.59 1.97
C GLU A 100 18.56 2.69 0.63
N ILE A 101 17.27 2.32 0.58
CA ILE A 101 16.51 2.20 -0.67
C ILE A 101 15.27 3.09 -0.62
N CYS A 102 14.26 2.67 0.14
CA CYS A 102 13.01 3.39 0.34
C CYS A 102 12.19 2.75 1.46
N THR A 103 11.22 3.50 1.96
CA THR A 103 10.14 2.93 2.76
C THR A 103 9.03 2.44 1.85
N LEU A 104 8.61 1.18 2.02
CA LEU A 104 7.51 0.59 1.29
C LEU A 104 6.28 0.48 2.19
N VAL A 105 5.16 1.02 1.73
CA VAL A 105 3.87 1.02 2.43
C VAL A 105 2.83 0.42 1.50
N GLY A 106 2.01 -0.52 1.98
CA GLY A 106 0.96 -1.09 1.15
C GLY A 106 -0.15 -1.82 1.89
N SER A 107 -1.22 -2.05 1.14
CA SER A 107 -2.47 -2.66 1.57
C SER A 107 -2.87 -3.71 0.52
N SER A 108 -2.23 -4.89 0.55
CA SER A 108 -2.47 -5.92 -0.46
C SER A 108 -3.82 -6.60 -0.19
N PRO A 109 -4.82 -6.53 -1.09
CA PRO A 109 -6.11 -7.19 -0.86
C PRO A 109 -6.03 -8.73 -0.96
N GLU A 110 -4.91 -9.26 -1.45
CA GLU A 110 -4.78 -10.66 -1.86
C GLU A 110 -3.51 -11.31 -1.32
N ILE A 111 -3.59 -12.62 -1.06
CA ILE A 111 -2.43 -13.47 -0.77
C ILE A 111 -1.90 -14.04 -2.08
N LEU A 112 -0.60 -13.92 -2.32
CA LEU A 112 0.05 -14.63 -3.41
C LEU A 112 0.04 -16.15 -3.18
N VAL A 113 0.56 -16.60 -2.04
CA VAL A 113 0.50 -18.00 -1.59
C VAL A 113 0.58 -18.08 -0.07
N GLN A 114 -0.19 -18.99 0.53
CA GLN A 114 -0.08 -19.37 1.93
C GLN A 114 0.35 -20.84 2.02
N VAL A 115 1.40 -21.13 2.79
CA VAL A 115 1.85 -22.51 3.05
C VAL A 115 1.61 -22.84 4.53
N LYS A 116 0.84 -23.90 4.79
CA LYS A 116 0.57 -24.41 6.13
C LYS A 116 0.54 -25.94 6.11
N ASP A 117 1.23 -26.58 7.04
CA ASP A 117 1.25 -28.05 7.19
C ASP A 117 1.55 -28.77 5.86
N GLN A 118 2.58 -28.31 5.13
CA GLN A 118 2.99 -28.79 3.80
C GLN A 118 1.92 -28.61 2.69
N THR A 119 0.86 -27.86 2.95
CA THR A 119 -0.18 -27.52 1.98
C THR A 119 -0.03 -26.08 1.52
N ALA A 120 0.05 -25.85 0.22
CA ALA A 120 0.04 -24.53 -0.39
C ALA A 120 -1.37 -24.16 -0.88
N VAL A 121 -1.85 -22.97 -0.54
CA VAL A 121 -3.16 -22.43 -0.94
C VAL A 121 -2.97 -21.04 -1.56
N LEU A 122 -3.74 -20.76 -2.61
CA LEU A 122 -3.83 -19.47 -3.29
C LEU A 122 -5.29 -19.10 -3.50
N TYR A 123 -5.62 -17.80 -3.42
CA TYR A 123 -6.98 -17.27 -3.55
C TYR A 123 -7.02 -16.19 -4.64
N PRO A 124 -7.03 -16.57 -5.93
CA PRO A 124 -6.92 -15.63 -7.04
C PRO A 124 -8.10 -14.67 -7.08
N ILE A 125 -7.84 -13.37 -7.22
CA ILE A 125 -8.87 -12.37 -7.56
C ILE A 125 -8.78 -12.08 -9.06
N ALA A 126 -9.88 -12.29 -9.78
CA ALA A 126 -10.02 -11.89 -11.17
C ALA A 126 -11.40 -11.28 -11.41
N GLY A 127 -11.43 -10.07 -11.98
CA GLY A 127 -12.64 -9.32 -12.31
C GLY A 127 -12.87 -8.11 -11.40
N THR A 128 -12.76 -6.91 -11.99
CA THR A 128 -13.14 -5.59 -11.44
C THR A 128 -13.49 -4.66 -12.58
#